data_AF-A0A9Q1JR57-F1
#
_entry.id   AF-A0A9Q1JR57-F1
#
_cell.length_a   1.000
_cell.length_b   1.000
_cell.length_c   1.000
_cell.angle_alpha   90.00
_cell.angle_beta   90.00
_cell.angle_gamma   90.00
#
_symmetry.space_group_name_H-M   'P 1'
#
loop_
_entity.id
_entity.type
_entity.pdbx_description
1 polymer ?
#
loop_
_entity_poly.entity_id
_entity_poly.type
_entity_poly.pdbx_seq_one_letter_code
_entity_poly.pdbx_strand_id
1 'polypeptide(L)'
;MLVNQIGGFGLALGISGCFTVFQTVDFSTIFACATAQRNSWISCNMRLNAITVICILLFIGAVGKSAQIGSHTWSLDAMEGPTLVSALIHAATMVIAGVFMIARCSPLFEYPPTALIVIAFIGAMTSFLAVTTGILQNDLKRVIAYSTCNQLGYMIFACGISNYLVSIFHLMNRLVIHTMLDEQDMWKMGGSPPRSLLPMP
;
A
#
# COMPACT_ATOMS: atom_id res chain seq x y z
N MET A 1 -8.50 13.50 1.26
CA MET A 1 -8.95 13.46 -0.16
C MET A 1 -7.86 13.87 -1.17
N LEU A 2 -7.13 14.96 -0.93
CA LEU A 2 -6.14 15.51 -1.87
C LEU A 2 -4.97 14.55 -2.18
N VAL A 3 -4.47 13.85 -1.16
CA VAL A 3 -3.40 12.82 -1.31
C VAL A 3 -3.83 11.66 -2.21
N ASN A 4 -5.07 11.19 -2.08
CA ASN A 4 -5.62 10.13 -2.94
C ASN A 4 -5.75 10.59 -4.40
N GLN A 5 -6.05 11.86 -4.64
CA GLN A 5 -6.09 12.43 -5.99
C GLN A 5 -4.69 12.50 -6.60
N ILE A 6 -3.67 12.91 -5.83
CA ILE A 6 -2.27 12.90 -6.29
C ILE A 6 -1.84 11.48 -6.71
N GLY A 7 -2.19 10.46 -5.94
CA GLY A 7 -1.98 9.05 -6.33
C GLY A 7 -2.71 8.70 -7.63
N GLY A 8 -3.96 9.15 -7.79
CA GLY A 8 -4.70 8.99 -9.05
C GLY A 8 -3.98 9.59 -10.27
N PHE A 9 -3.39 10.78 -10.13
CA PHE A 9 -2.59 11.39 -11.18
C PHE A 9 -1.33 10.59 -11.50
N GLY A 10 -0.61 10.09 -10.49
CA GLY A 10 0.57 9.23 -10.71
C GLY A 10 0.23 7.96 -11.49
N LEU A 11 -0.88 7.30 -11.15
CA LEU A 11 -1.37 6.12 -11.85
C LEU A 11 -1.76 6.44 -13.30
N ALA A 12 -2.48 7.54 -13.53
CA ALA A 12 -2.89 7.97 -14.86
C ALA A 12 -1.67 8.27 -15.76
N LEU A 13 -0.64 8.93 -15.23
CA LEU A 13 0.61 9.17 -15.96
C LEU A 13 1.36 7.87 -16.24
N GLY A 14 1.37 6.90 -15.31
CA GLY A 14 1.98 5.59 -15.51
C GLY A 14 1.30 4.80 -16.65
N ILE A 15 -0.03 4.79 -16.69
CA ILE A 15 -0.81 4.15 -17.76
C ILE A 15 -0.59 4.87 -19.10
N SER A 16 -0.58 6.20 -19.11
CA SER A 16 -0.26 6.99 -20.30
C SER A 16 1.15 6.68 -20.81
N GLY A 17 2.14 6.57 -19.91
CA GLY A 17 3.50 6.14 -20.24
C GLY A 17 3.53 4.74 -20.87
N CYS A 18 2.82 3.76 -20.31
CA CYS A 18 2.66 2.44 -20.93
C CYS A 18 2.10 2.54 -22.34
N PHE A 19 1.03 3.33 -22.54
CA PHE A 19 0.41 3.48 -23.85
C PHE A 19 1.37 4.11 -24.87
N THR A 20 2.16 5.11 -24.48
CA THR A 20 3.14 5.73 -25.40
C THR A 20 4.24 4.77 -25.86
N VAL A 21 4.69 3.85 -24.99
CA VAL A 21 5.79 2.91 -25.30
C VAL A 21 5.28 1.65 -26.00
N PHE A 22 4.23 1.03 -25.44
CA PHE A 22 3.73 -0.27 -25.88
C PHE A 22 2.56 -0.17 -26.87
N GLN A 23 1.92 1.00 -27.01
CA GLN A 23 0.73 1.23 -27.85
C GLN A 23 -0.48 0.35 -27.48
N THR A 24 -0.48 -0.22 -26.27
CA THR A 24 -1.51 -1.11 -25.73
C THR A 24 -1.58 -0.96 -24.22
N VAL A 25 -2.73 -1.32 -23.65
CA VAL A 25 -2.97 -1.40 -22.21
C VAL A 25 -3.20 -2.83 -21.74
N ASP A 26 -3.17 -3.80 -22.64
CA ASP A 26 -3.37 -5.21 -22.29
C ASP A 26 -2.10 -5.81 -21.68
N PHE A 27 -2.24 -6.38 -20.48
CA PHE A 27 -1.11 -6.92 -19.70
C PHE A 27 -0.33 -7.99 -20.45
N SER A 28 -1.01 -8.88 -21.19
CA SER A 28 -0.34 -9.99 -21.88
C SER A 28 0.62 -9.49 -22.95
N THR A 29 0.15 -8.51 -23.73
CA THR A 29 0.96 -7.86 -24.78
C THR A 29 2.09 -7.01 -24.19
N ILE A 30 1.84 -6.26 -23.11
CA ILE A 30 2.87 -5.45 -22.43
C ILE A 30 4.00 -6.33 -21.92
N PHE A 31 3.71 -7.45 -21.25
CA PHE A 31 4.74 -8.31 -20.69
C PHE A 31 5.59 -9.00 -21.76
N ALA A 32 4.98 -9.37 -22.89
CA ALA A 32 5.71 -9.90 -24.03
C ALA A 32 6.66 -8.84 -24.63
N CYS A 33 6.16 -7.62 -24.86
CA CYS A 33 6.93 -6.53 -25.48
C CYS A 33 7.96 -5.88 -24.55
N ALA A 34 7.78 -5.96 -23.23
CA ALA A 34 8.69 -5.39 -22.23
C ALA A 34 10.11 -5.98 -22.32
N THR A 35 10.27 -7.21 -22.81
CA THR A 35 11.58 -7.83 -23.08
C THR A 35 12.32 -7.19 -24.27
N ALA A 36 11.59 -6.67 -25.25
CA ALA A 36 12.12 -6.28 -26.56
C ALA A 36 12.41 -4.78 -26.69
N GLN A 37 11.65 -3.92 -26.00
CA GLN A 37 11.78 -2.47 -26.13
C GLN A 37 12.67 -1.85 -25.06
N ARG A 38 13.94 -1.57 -25.40
CA ARG A 38 14.78 -0.61 -24.63
C ARG A 38 14.65 0.79 -25.21
N ASN A 39 13.51 1.43 -25.03
CA ASN A 39 13.37 2.83 -25.38
C ASN A 39 13.92 3.69 -24.23
N SER A 40 14.95 4.50 -24.51
CA SER A 40 15.44 5.53 -23.59
C SER A 40 14.70 6.84 -23.86
N TRP A 41 14.07 7.42 -22.86
CA TRP A 41 13.52 8.76 -22.92
C TRP A 41 14.63 9.75 -22.61
N ILE A 42 14.72 10.81 -23.39
CA ILE A 42 15.64 11.91 -23.13
C ILE A 42 14.83 13.00 -22.45
N SER A 43 15.12 13.25 -21.18
CA SER A 43 14.55 14.37 -20.42
C SER A 43 15.69 15.12 -19.75
N CYS A 44 15.72 16.45 -19.89
CA CYS A 44 16.73 17.31 -19.27
C CYS A 44 18.19 16.84 -19.51
N ASN A 45 18.51 16.44 -20.75
CA ASN A 45 19.82 15.92 -21.16
C ASN A 45 20.29 14.62 -20.45
N MET A 46 19.40 13.93 -19.72
CA MET A 46 19.66 12.59 -19.17
C MET A 46 18.89 11.53 -19.96
N ARG A 47 19.53 10.40 -20.24
CA ARG A 47 18.88 9.21 -20.79
C ARG A 47 18.27 8.40 -19.66
N LEU A 48 16.95 8.49 -19.48
CA LEU A 48 16.21 7.67 -18.54
C LEU A 48 15.62 6.46 -19.26
N ASN A 49 15.65 5.29 -18.62
CA ASN A 49 14.99 4.12 -19.16
C ASN A 49 13.46 4.29 -19.03
N ALA A 50 12.72 4.20 -20.14
CA ALA A 50 11.27 4.38 -20.16
C ALA A 50 10.56 3.51 -19.13
N ILE A 51 10.99 2.25 -19.05
CA ILE A 51 10.37 1.23 -18.20
C ILE A 51 10.57 1.59 -16.73
N THR A 52 11.76 2.06 -16.35
CA THR A 52 12.02 2.53 -14.98
C THR A 52 11.11 3.68 -14.59
N VAL A 53 10.92 4.67 -15.48
CA VAL A 53 10.04 5.82 -15.24
C VAL A 53 8.59 5.35 -15.09
N ILE A 54 8.10 4.51 -16.00
CA ILE A 54 6.74 3.94 -15.94
C ILE A 54 6.53 3.19 -14.61
N CYS A 55 7.45 2.33 -14.22
CA CYS A 55 7.37 1.58 -12.96
C CYS A 55 7.32 2.51 -11.75
N ILE A 56 8.13 3.59 -11.72
CA ILE A 56 8.11 4.57 -10.64
C ILE A 56 6.78 5.35 -10.61
N LEU A 57 6.24 5.74 -11.77
CA LEU A 57 4.96 6.45 -11.85
C LEU A 57 3.80 5.55 -11.38
N LEU A 58 3.76 4.29 -11.82
CA LEU A 58 2.81 3.30 -11.32
C LEU A 58 2.96 3.13 -9.81
N PHE A 59 4.19 3.04 -9.32
CA PHE A 59 4.45 2.94 -7.89
C PHE A 59 3.98 4.17 -7.09
N ILE A 60 4.14 5.40 -7.61
CA ILE A 60 3.59 6.61 -6.99
C ILE A 60 2.06 6.52 -6.88
N GLY A 61 1.40 5.95 -7.90
CA GLY A 61 -0.02 5.66 -7.85
C GLY A 61 -0.39 4.66 -6.75
N ALA A 62 0.40 3.59 -6.59
CA ALA A 62 0.22 2.62 -5.52
C ALA A 62 0.45 3.24 -4.13
N VAL A 63 1.50 4.05 -3.95
CA VAL A 63 1.83 4.78 -2.71
C VAL A 63 0.66 5.64 -2.24
N GLY A 64 0.05 6.40 -3.15
CA GLY A 64 -1.07 7.29 -2.84
C GLY A 64 -2.33 6.54 -2.40
N LYS A 65 -2.57 5.33 -2.95
CA LYS A 65 -3.68 4.44 -2.54
C LYS A 65 -3.37 3.64 -1.29
N SER A 66 -2.11 3.31 -1.04
CA SER A 66 -1.67 2.43 0.05
C SER A 66 -1.23 3.17 1.33
N ALA A 67 -1.40 4.49 1.39
CA ALA A 67 -1.07 5.32 2.55
C ALA A 67 0.37 5.16 3.08
N GLN A 68 1.34 5.00 2.18
CA GLN A 68 2.75 4.88 2.57
C GLN A 68 3.32 6.24 3.05
N ILE A 69 4.64 6.30 3.35
CA ILE A 69 5.33 7.54 3.76
C ILE A 69 4.88 8.76 2.97
N GLY A 70 4.59 9.85 3.69
CA GLY A 70 4.04 11.10 3.15
C GLY A 70 2.53 11.08 2.88
N SER A 71 1.94 9.90 2.64
CA SER A 71 0.50 9.69 2.42
C SER A 71 -0.24 9.09 3.64
N HIS A 72 0.44 8.83 4.74
CA HIS A 72 -0.16 8.22 5.94
C HIS A 72 -1.27 9.06 6.61
N THR A 73 -1.35 10.36 6.35
CA THR A 73 -2.31 11.27 7.00
C THR A 73 -3.76 10.95 6.64
N TRP A 74 -4.06 10.63 5.38
CA TRP A 74 -5.44 10.32 4.98
C TRP A 74 -5.97 9.01 5.59
N SER A 75 -5.06 8.10 5.96
CA SER A 75 -5.38 6.84 6.63
C SER A 75 -5.87 7.08 8.07
N LEU A 76 -5.31 8.09 8.74
CA LEU A 76 -5.71 8.50 10.10
C LEU A 76 -7.04 9.24 10.07
N ASP A 77 -7.26 10.11 9.07
CA ASP A 77 -8.55 10.80 8.87
C ASP A 77 -9.70 9.81 8.64
N ALA A 78 -9.42 8.67 7.97
CA ALA A 78 -10.42 7.62 7.74
C ALA A 78 -10.93 6.96 9.04
N MET A 79 -10.26 7.15 10.18
CA MET A 79 -10.69 6.63 11.48
C MET A 79 -11.63 7.56 12.25
N GLU A 80 -11.81 8.79 11.78
CA GLU A 80 -12.87 9.69 12.28
C GLU A 80 -14.26 9.26 11.78
N GLY A 81 -14.31 8.44 10.73
CA GLY A 81 -15.53 7.85 10.22
C GLY A 81 -16.13 6.75 11.12
N PRO A 82 -17.39 6.36 10.86
CA PRO A 82 -18.03 5.27 11.60
C PRO A 82 -17.25 3.97 11.45
N THR A 83 -17.19 3.16 12.53
CA THR A 83 -16.26 2.02 12.65
C THR A 83 -16.40 0.97 11.55
N LEU A 84 -17.61 0.74 11.04
CA LEU A 84 -17.85 -0.18 9.93
C LEU A 84 -17.17 0.30 8.63
N VAL A 85 -17.16 1.62 8.40
CA VAL A 85 -16.59 2.24 7.20
C VAL A 85 -15.06 2.30 7.30
N SER A 86 -14.52 2.65 8.46
CA SER A 86 -13.06 2.63 8.68
C SER A 86 -12.50 1.22 8.56
N ALA A 87 -13.21 0.21 9.09
CA ALA A 87 -12.84 -1.20 8.96
C ALA A 87 -12.85 -1.64 7.48
N LEU A 88 -13.88 -1.29 6.71
CA LEU A 88 -13.96 -1.67 5.28
C LEU A 88 -12.85 -1.02 4.43
N ILE A 89 -12.50 0.24 4.71
CA ILE A 89 -11.47 0.97 3.95
C ILE A 89 -10.08 0.41 4.26
N HIS A 90 -9.77 0.21 5.55
CA HIS A 90 -8.46 -0.27 6.00
C HIS A 90 -8.25 -1.77 5.85
N ALA A 91 -9.32 -2.57 5.96
CA ALA A 91 -9.23 -4.00 5.81
C ALA A 91 -9.41 -4.44 4.35
N ALA A 92 -10.32 -3.87 3.56
CA ALA A 92 -10.84 -4.59 2.39
C ALA A 92 -10.59 -3.96 1.01
N THR A 93 -10.49 -2.63 0.87
CA THR A 93 -10.71 -2.02 -0.47
C THR A 93 -9.61 -1.08 -0.94
N MET A 94 -9.34 0.02 -0.21
CA MET A 94 -8.57 1.11 -0.79
C MET A 94 -7.06 0.86 -0.71
N VAL A 95 -6.60 0.35 0.44
CA VAL A 95 -5.17 0.26 0.75
C VAL A 95 -4.51 -0.97 0.14
N ILE A 96 -5.31 -2.00 -0.12
CA ILE A 96 -4.90 -3.27 -0.77
C ILE A 96 -4.69 -3.09 -2.27
N ALA A 97 -5.48 -2.24 -2.92
CA ALA A 97 -5.46 -2.06 -4.36
C ALA A 97 -4.06 -1.66 -4.88
N GLY A 98 -3.32 -0.85 -4.13
CA GLY A 98 -1.94 -0.47 -4.49
C GLY A 98 -0.98 -1.66 -4.46
N VAL A 99 -1.02 -2.50 -3.42
CA VAL A 99 -0.18 -3.71 -3.34
C VAL A 99 -0.55 -4.72 -4.43
N PHE A 100 -1.84 -4.92 -4.65
CA PHE A 100 -2.34 -5.81 -5.69
C PHE A 100 -1.90 -5.36 -7.09
N MET A 101 -1.93 -4.07 -7.37
CA MET A 101 -1.47 -3.52 -8.65
C MET A 101 0.03 -3.79 -8.87
N ILE A 102 0.87 -3.58 -7.84
CA ILE A 102 2.31 -3.91 -7.92
C ILE A 102 2.50 -5.40 -8.20
N ALA A 103 1.78 -6.27 -7.48
CA ALA A 103 1.86 -7.72 -7.67
C ALA A 103 1.40 -8.16 -9.07
N ARG A 104 0.35 -7.55 -9.62
CA ARG A 104 -0.14 -7.81 -10.99
C ARG A 104 0.82 -7.35 -12.06
N CYS A 105 1.50 -6.24 -11.84
CA CYS A 105 2.52 -5.73 -12.74
C CYS A 105 3.92 -6.32 -12.45
N SER A 106 4.01 -7.40 -11.65
CA SER A 106 5.30 -8.00 -11.27
C SER A 106 6.24 -8.28 -12.45
N PRO A 107 5.80 -8.79 -13.62
CA PRO A 107 6.72 -9.02 -14.73
C PRO A 107 7.36 -7.72 -15.24
N LEU A 108 6.65 -6.59 -15.14
CA LEU A 108 7.17 -5.28 -15.54
C LEU A 108 8.18 -4.71 -14.52
N PHE A 109 7.95 -4.94 -13.23
CA PHE A 109 8.82 -4.47 -12.14
C PHE A 109 10.15 -5.24 -12.05
N GLU A 110 10.23 -6.46 -12.59
CA GLU A 110 11.47 -7.25 -12.63
C GLU A 110 12.54 -6.70 -13.60
N TYR A 111 12.16 -5.92 -14.62
CA TYR A 111 13.14 -5.40 -15.58
C TYR A 111 14.02 -4.26 -15.02
N PRO A 112 13.46 -3.24 -14.33
CA PRO A 112 14.26 -2.17 -13.73
C PRO A 112 14.63 -2.46 -12.26
N PRO A 113 15.88 -2.89 -11.94
CA PRO A 113 16.28 -3.14 -10.55
C PRO A 113 16.23 -1.87 -9.68
N THR A 114 16.42 -0.70 -10.30
CA THR A 114 16.29 0.60 -9.63
C THR A 114 14.88 0.83 -9.09
N ALA A 115 13.83 0.40 -9.80
CA ALA A 115 12.47 0.54 -9.31
C ALA A 115 12.22 -0.38 -8.10
N LEU A 116 12.69 -1.63 -8.15
CA LEU A 116 12.59 -2.59 -7.05
C LEU A 116 13.26 -2.08 -5.77
N ILE A 117 14.48 -1.52 -5.88
CA ILE A 117 15.19 -0.94 -4.75
C ILE A 117 14.40 0.21 -4.13
N VAL A 118 13.81 1.09 -4.95
CA VAL A 118 12.98 2.21 -4.46
C VAL A 118 11.74 1.70 -3.73
N ILE A 119 11.06 0.68 -4.28
CA ILE A 119 9.89 0.05 -3.67
C ILE A 119 10.25 -0.58 -2.33
N ALA A 120 11.35 -1.34 -2.28
CA ALA A 120 11.83 -1.98 -1.05
C ALA A 120 12.17 -0.93 0.00
N PHE A 121 12.92 0.09 -0.37
CA PHE A 121 13.32 1.16 0.55
C PHE A 121 12.12 1.90 1.14
N ILE A 122 11.16 2.30 0.29
CA ILE A 122 9.96 3.02 0.74
C ILE A 122 9.06 2.12 1.58
N GLY A 123 8.92 0.84 1.23
CA GLY A 123 8.20 -0.15 2.04
C GLY A 123 8.80 -0.34 3.43
N ALA A 124 10.12 -0.55 3.49
CA ALA A 124 10.85 -0.73 4.75
C ALA A 124 10.77 0.51 5.65
N MET A 125 11.00 1.70 5.06
CA MET A 125 10.90 2.95 5.81
C MET A 125 9.48 3.19 6.31
N THR A 126 8.46 2.89 5.51
CA THR A 126 7.05 3.06 5.91
C THR A 126 6.71 2.16 7.09
N SER A 127 7.14 0.89 7.03
CA SER A 127 6.96 -0.06 8.12
C SER A 127 7.63 0.44 9.41
N PHE A 128 8.90 0.84 9.32
CA PHE A 128 9.67 1.32 10.46
C PHE A 128 9.05 2.56 11.11
N LEU A 129 8.67 3.56 10.32
CA LEU A 129 8.04 4.78 10.82
C LEU A 129 6.66 4.50 11.42
N ALA A 130 5.85 3.65 10.80
CA ALA A 130 4.51 3.33 11.29
C ALA A 130 4.55 2.62 12.66
N VAL A 131 5.49 1.68 12.88
CA VAL A 131 5.68 1.01 14.17
C VAL A 131 6.13 1.99 15.23
N THR A 132 7.17 2.79 14.94
CA THR A 132 7.73 3.72 15.91
C THR A 132 6.72 4.79 16.34
N THR A 133 5.91 5.32 15.42
CA THR A 133 4.82 6.26 15.76
C THR A 133 3.65 5.59 16.44
N GLY A 134 3.38 4.31 16.14
CA GLY A 134 2.28 3.53 16.71
C GLY A 134 2.46 3.24 18.20
N ILE A 135 3.70 3.00 18.65
CA ILE A 135 4.02 2.77 20.07
C ILE A 135 3.69 3.99 20.95
N LEU A 136 3.76 5.19 20.38
CA LEU A 136 3.51 6.45 21.08
C LEU A 136 2.03 6.88 21.04
N GLN A 137 1.11 6.08 20.47
CA GLN A 137 -0.30 6.42 20.41
C GLN A 137 -1.07 5.91 21.63
N ASN A 138 -1.93 6.77 22.18
CA ASN A 138 -2.77 6.44 23.33
C ASN A 138 -4.18 5.95 22.93
N ASP A 139 -4.61 6.16 21.68
CA ASP A 139 -5.93 5.78 21.19
C ASP A 139 -5.88 4.44 20.44
N LEU A 140 -6.72 3.46 20.81
CA LEU A 140 -6.72 2.13 20.15
C LEU A 140 -6.90 2.22 18.65
N LYS A 141 -7.83 3.07 18.19
CA LYS A 141 -8.09 3.27 16.76
C LYS A 141 -6.79 3.66 16.05
N ARG A 142 -6.11 4.69 16.54
CA ARG A 142 -4.85 5.17 15.93
C ARG A 142 -3.78 4.08 15.95
N VAL A 143 -3.67 3.31 17.04
CA VAL A 143 -2.77 2.14 17.10
C VAL A 143 -3.10 1.12 16.00
N ILE A 144 -4.37 0.83 15.74
CA ILE A 144 -4.82 -0.09 14.68
C ILE A 144 -4.56 0.49 13.28
N ALA A 145 -4.74 1.79 13.04
CA ALA A 145 -4.36 2.40 11.75
C ALA A 145 -2.85 2.31 11.50
N TYR A 146 -2.03 2.59 12.52
CA TYR A 146 -0.58 2.49 12.38
C TYR A 146 -0.10 1.04 12.23
N SER A 147 -0.73 0.07 12.89
CA SER A 147 -0.41 -1.34 12.69
C SER A 147 -0.78 -1.80 11.28
N THR A 148 -1.89 -1.30 10.73
CA THR A 148 -2.32 -1.52 9.34
C THR A 148 -1.31 -0.91 8.36
N CYS A 149 -0.92 0.34 8.58
CA CYS A 149 0.10 1.04 7.79
C CYS A 149 1.44 0.27 7.80
N ASN A 150 1.86 -0.23 8.96
CA ASN A 150 3.04 -1.06 9.09
C ASN A 150 2.94 -2.35 8.26
N GLN A 151 1.84 -3.09 8.37
CA GLN A 151 1.63 -4.33 7.60
C GLN A 151 1.65 -4.06 6.09
N LEU A 152 1.05 -2.96 5.63
CA LEU A 152 1.13 -2.54 4.22
C LEU A 152 2.55 -2.19 3.79
N GLY A 153 3.30 -1.49 4.66
CA GLY A 153 4.72 -1.21 4.44
C GLY A 153 5.52 -2.50 4.23
N TYR A 154 5.30 -3.50 5.10
CA TYR A 154 5.91 -4.83 4.97
C TYR A 154 5.55 -5.55 3.67
N MET A 155 4.29 -5.48 3.26
CA MET A 155 3.84 -6.08 2.01
C MET A 155 4.51 -5.44 0.78
N ILE A 156 4.67 -4.12 0.80
CA ILE A 156 5.31 -3.38 -0.29
C ILE A 156 6.82 -3.64 -0.28
N PHE A 157 7.43 -3.75 0.89
CA PHE A 157 8.81 -4.21 1.04
C PHE A 157 9.03 -5.60 0.43
N ALA A 158 8.14 -6.56 0.71
CA ALA A 158 8.20 -7.90 0.14
C ALA A 158 8.10 -7.89 -1.40
N CYS A 159 7.22 -7.05 -1.97
CA CYS A 159 7.17 -6.84 -3.42
C CYS A 159 8.47 -6.21 -3.96
N GLY A 160 9.12 -5.32 -3.21
CA GLY A 160 10.38 -4.68 -3.62
C GLY A 160 11.59 -5.62 -3.63
N ILE A 161 11.55 -6.75 -2.92
CA ILE A 161 12.57 -7.82 -2.99
C ILE A 161 12.07 -8.96 -3.89
N SER A 162 11.17 -8.67 -4.84
CA SER A 162 10.63 -9.63 -5.82
C SER A 162 9.86 -10.82 -5.21
N ASN A 163 9.46 -10.75 -3.93
CA ASN A 163 8.69 -11.78 -3.23
C ASN A 163 7.19 -11.47 -3.24
N TYR A 164 6.61 -11.36 -4.44
CA TYR A 164 5.19 -10.99 -4.63
C TYR A 164 4.21 -12.01 -4.02
N LEU A 165 4.52 -13.31 -4.10
CA LEU A 165 3.68 -14.38 -3.53
C LEU A 165 3.56 -14.24 -2.00
N VAL A 166 4.67 -13.93 -1.32
CA VAL A 166 4.69 -13.70 0.13
C VAL A 166 3.83 -12.49 0.47
N SER A 167 3.90 -11.42 -0.32
CA SER A 167 3.08 -10.22 -0.14
C SER A 167 1.57 -10.51 -0.26
N ILE A 168 1.17 -11.27 -1.28
CA ILE A 168 -0.24 -11.66 -1.48
C ILE A 168 -0.71 -12.65 -0.41
N PHE A 169 0.13 -13.60 0.01
CA PHE A 169 -0.21 -14.50 1.11
C PHE A 169 -0.41 -13.74 2.42
N HIS A 170 0.49 -12.80 2.73
CA HIS A 170 0.37 -11.92 3.89
C HIS A 170 -0.93 -11.11 3.86
N LEU A 171 -1.34 -10.67 2.66
CA LEU A 171 -2.61 -9.96 2.45
C LEU A 171 -3.82 -10.81 2.88
N MET A 172 -3.87 -12.06 2.40
CA MET A 172 -4.99 -12.95 2.64
C MET A 172 -5.13 -13.26 4.15
N ASN A 173 -4.01 -13.47 4.84
CA ASN A 173 -4.02 -13.75 6.27
C ASN A 173 -4.54 -12.56 7.09
N ARG A 174 -4.19 -11.34 6.70
CA ARG A 174 -4.65 -10.12 7.38
C ARG A 174 -6.17 -9.90 7.26
N LEU A 175 -6.76 -10.21 6.10
CA LEU A 175 -8.20 -10.06 5.88
C LEU A 175 -9.04 -10.91 6.85
N VAL A 176 -8.54 -12.09 7.21
CA VAL A 176 -9.24 -13.03 8.10
C VAL A 176 -9.25 -12.55 9.56
N ILE A 177 -8.20 -11.86 10.00
CA ILE A 177 -8.03 -11.47 11.42
C ILE A 177 -8.87 -10.23 11.79
N HIS A 178 -9.10 -9.31 10.85
CA HIS A 178 -9.75 -8.02 11.13
C HIS A 178 -11.29 -8.12 11.35
N THR A 179 -11.92 -9.26 11.07
CA THR A 179 -13.38 -9.43 11.19
C THR A 179 -13.86 -9.75 12.62
N MET A 180 -12.95 -9.84 13.60
CA MET A 180 -13.22 -10.47 14.91
C MET A 180 -13.18 -9.52 16.13
N LEU A 181 -13.19 -8.18 15.95
CA LEU A 181 -13.01 -7.23 17.06
C LEU A 181 -14.07 -6.12 17.10
N ASP A 182 -14.94 -6.14 18.11
CA ASP A 182 -16.02 -5.14 18.34
C ASP A 182 -15.73 -4.15 19.48
N GLU A 183 -14.80 -4.44 20.40
CA GLU A 183 -14.48 -3.55 21.52
C GLU A 183 -13.36 -2.56 21.14
N GLN A 184 -13.48 -1.28 21.54
CA GLN A 184 -12.71 -0.17 20.94
C GLN A 184 -11.83 0.63 21.92
N ASP A 185 -11.83 0.30 23.21
CA ASP A 185 -11.16 1.11 24.24
C ASP A 185 -10.14 0.27 25.04
N MET A 186 -8.84 0.60 24.91
CA MET A 186 -7.75 -0.19 25.49
C MET A 186 -7.82 -0.26 27.02
N TRP A 187 -8.29 0.81 27.64
CA TRP A 187 -8.39 0.92 29.10
C TRP A 187 -9.58 0.14 29.65
N LYS A 188 -10.55 -0.22 28.81
CA LYS A 188 -11.67 -1.11 29.19
C LYS A 188 -11.38 -2.58 28.94
N MET A 189 -10.42 -2.88 28.07
CA MET A 189 -9.95 -4.25 27.81
C MET A 189 -9.02 -4.77 28.90
N GLY A 190 -8.26 -3.88 29.55
CA GLY A 190 -7.36 -4.21 30.65
C GLY A 190 -8.07 -4.21 32.02
N GLY A 191 -8.89 -5.22 32.31
CA GLY A 191 -9.16 -5.60 33.71
C GLY A 191 -10.51 -5.28 34.34
N SER A 192 -11.62 -5.21 33.59
CA SER A 192 -12.94 -5.45 34.20
C SER A 192 -13.44 -6.85 33.85
N PRO A 193 -13.86 -7.68 34.84
CA PRO A 193 -14.54 -8.92 34.54
C PRO A 193 -15.81 -8.60 33.74
N PRO A 194 -16.34 -9.56 32.95
CA PRO A 194 -17.55 -9.36 32.19
C PRO A 194 -18.63 -8.79 33.12
N ARG A 195 -19.17 -7.61 32.78
CA ARG A 195 -20.23 -6.96 33.57
C ARG A 195 -21.52 -7.80 33.63
N SER A 196 -21.56 -8.94 32.94
CA SER A 196 -22.58 -9.99 32.99
C SER A 196 -22.47 -10.95 34.19
N LEU A 197 -21.45 -10.83 35.04
CA LEU A 197 -21.24 -11.72 36.21
C LEU A 197 -21.38 -11.02 37.58
N LEU A 198 -21.75 -9.73 37.63
CA LEU A 198 -22.06 -9.08 38.90
C LEU A 198 -23.55 -9.27 39.23
N PRO A 199 -23.92 -9.97 40.31
CA PRO A 199 -25.28 -9.93 40.81
C PRO A 199 -25.59 -8.48 41.21
N MET A 200 -26.63 -7.92 40.61
CA MET A 200 -27.13 -6.59 40.97
C MET A 200 -27.67 -6.66 42.41
N PRO A 201 -27.35 -5.69 43.29
CA PRO A 201 -28.11 -5.49 44.53
C PRO A 201 -29.51 -4.92 44.25
#